data_AF-A0A2E2MD84-F1
#
_entry.id   AF-A0A2E2MD84-F1
#
_cell.length_a   1.000
_cell.length_b   1.000
_cell.length_c   1.000
_cell.angle_alpha   90.00
_cell.angle_beta   90.00
_cell.angle_gamma   90.00
#
_symmetry.space_group_name_H-M   'P 1'
#
loop_
_entity.id
_entity.type
_entity.pdbx_description
1 polymer ?
#
loop_
_entity_poly.entity_id
_entity_poly.type
_entity_poly.pdbx_seq_one_letter_code
_entity_poly.pdbx_strand_id
1 'polypeptide(L)'
;MSGEPLLLRARFHGMMPIIRKRQVTLSLSTTISVLAMGLVLLGVDASRAEEPVPVPEPAPRVEAEAAAETPVPKPRPEIDEPASDDASEADSADTADPMDDTGEDNQSNSAPSDAGKAEKGKDADAAKSEPKAEDRKVEVSPPEPVDSACVAELARLGTVFKPLDEIGGEGGCGIAHPFEISGFSGGIELKPAAKLDCATALALAEWVEAELKPAAQIAIETLSEDDKPGRKSVAAIRQASSYICRPRNSQTGAKLSEHGKGRAIDIAGFTLADGTGVTVTPREDDHTIAGALQAAVRKGACLHFTTVLGPGADSFHSDHIHLDLAERRGGYRICQ
;
A
#
# COMPACT_ATOMS: atom_id res chain seq x y z
N MET A 1 -11.03 70.28 24.00
CA MET A 1 -12.39 70.20 24.57
C MET A 1 -13.36 69.97 23.42
N SER A 2 -14.05 68.83 23.49
CA SER A 2 -15.35 68.47 22.89
C SER A 2 -15.62 68.71 21.40
N GLY A 3 -16.05 67.64 20.72
CA GLY A 3 -16.73 67.69 19.42
C GLY A 3 -16.92 66.29 18.84
N GLU A 4 -18.09 65.69 19.07
CA GLU A 4 -18.52 64.32 18.81
C GLU A 4 -18.27 63.74 17.39
N PRO A 5 -18.14 62.40 17.25
CA PRO A 5 -18.15 61.74 15.96
C PRO A 5 -19.58 61.48 15.45
N LEU A 6 -19.84 61.89 14.21
CA LEU A 6 -21.09 61.62 13.48
C LEU A 6 -21.27 60.11 13.19
N LEU A 7 -22.31 59.54 13.79
CA LEU A 7 -22.85 58.22 13.44
C LEU A 7 -23.53 58.27 12.06
N LEU A 8 -22.84 57.78 11.03
CA LEU A 8 -23.41 57.58 9.70
C LEU A 8 -24.28 56.30 9.68
N ARG A 9 -25.59 56.47 9.87
CA ARG A 9 -26.58 55.41 9.63
C ARG A 9 -26.70 55.15 8.12
N ALA A 10 -26.05 54.10 7.63
CA ALA A 10 -26.31 53.58 6.28
C ALA A 10 -27.67 52.86 6.25
N ARG A 11 -28.63 53.40 5.48
CA ARG A 11 -29.89 52.75 5.14
C ARG A 11 -29.62 51.63 4.12
N PHE A 12 -29.75 50.38 4.54
CA PHE A 12 -29.85 49.24 3.61
C PHE A 12 -31.19 49.32 2.86
N HIS A 13 -31.15 49.66 1.57
CA HIS A 13 -32.26 49.37 0.66
C HIS A 13 -32.17 47.90 0.28
N GLY A 14 -33.19 47.13 0.66
CA GLY A 14 -33.34 45.74 0.26
C GLY A 14 -33.53 45.64 -1.25
N MET A 15 -32.52 45.10 -1.95
CA MET A 15 -32.63 44.68 -3.34
C MET A 15 -33.19 43.25 -3.33
N MET A 16 -34.48 43.09 -3.67
CA MET A 16 -35.08 41.77 -3.91
C MET A 16 -34.45 41.13 -5.16
N PRO A 17 -34.08 39.84 -5.14
CA PRO A 17 -33.61 39.17 -6.33
C PRO A 17 -34.78 38.84 -7.26
N ILE A 18 -34.68 39.28 -8.52
CA ILE A 18 -35.60 38.91 -9.61
C ILE A 18 -35.27 37.47 -10.02
N ILE A 19 -36.05 36.51 -9.51
CA ILE A 19 -36.00 35.11 -9.95
C ILE A 19 -36.63 35.00 -11.34
N ARG A 20 -35.80 34.98 -12.40
CA ARG A 20 -36.24 34.60 -13.75
C ARG A 20 -36.52 33.10 -13.78
N LYS A 21 -37.78 32.69 -13.67
CA LYS A 21 -38.22 31.33 -13.99
C LYS A 21 -38.00 31.07 -15.49
N ARG A 22 -37.01 30.27 -15.85
CA ARG A 22 -36.92 29.65 -17.17
C ARG A 22 -37.99 28.56 -17.24
N GLN A 23 -39.05 28.79 -18.01
CA GLN A 23 -39.97 27.72 -18.40
C GLN A 23 -39.25 26.82 -19.41
N VAL A 24 -38.94 25.60 -19.00
CA VAL A 24 -38.55 24.52 -19.91
C VAL A 24 -39.86 23.89 -20.42
N THR A 25 -40.21 24.17 -21.66
CA THR A 25 -41.31 23.49 -22.36
C THR A 25 -40.82 22.11 -22.79
N LEU A 26 -41.26 21.06 -22.08
CA LEU A 26 -41.07 19.67 -22.47
C LEU A 26 -42.12 19.31 -23.53
N SER A 27 -41.70 19.06 -24.78
CA SER A 27 -42.57 18.54 -25.83
C SER A 27 -42.56 17.01 -25.76
N LEU A 28 -43.65 16.43 -25.27
CA LEU A 28 -43.88 14.98 -25.25
C LEU A 28 -44.75 14.62 -26.46
N SER A 29 -44.16 14.09 -27.52
CA SER A 29 -44.91 13.58 -28.67
C SER A 29 -45.12 12.08 -28.51
N THR A 30 -46.25 11.71 -27.91
CA THR A 30 -46.83 10.36 -27.97
C THR A 30 -47.53 10.17 -29.31
N THR A 31 -47.09 9.17 -30.09
CA THR A 31 -47.93 8.58 -31.13
C THR A 31 -48.17 7.10 -30.79
N ILE A 32 -49.40 6.83 -30.38
CA ILE A 32 -49.98 5.49 -30.26
C ILE A 32 -50.61 5.19 -31.62
N SER A 33 -50.19 4.10 -32.26
CA SER A 33 -50.97 3.47 -33.33
C SER A 33 -51.16 2.00 -33.00
N VAL A 34 -52.40 1.67 -32.65
CA VAL A 34 -52.93 0.31 -32.57
C VAL A 34 -53.92 0.19 -33.71
N LEU A 35 -53.71 -0.76 -34.63
CA LEU A 35 -54.80 -1.62 -35.10
C LEU A 35 -54.28 -2.92 -35.69
N ALA A 36 -54.95 -3.99 -35.29
CA ALA A 36 -54.72 -5.39 -35.58
C ALA A 36 -55.31 -5.85 -36.93
N MET A 37 -54.74 -6.92 -37.48
CA MET A 37 -55.41 -8.15 -37.98
C MET A 37 -54.63 -8.75 -39.15
N GLY A 38 -54.37 -10.06 -39.09
CA GLY A 38 -53.84 -10.80 -40.24
C GLY A 38 -53.26 -12.16 -39.88
N LEU A 39 -54.08 -13.05 -39.31
CA LEU A 39 -53.77 -14.47 -39.13
C LEU A 39 -54.00 -15.19 -40.47
N VAL A 40 -52.93 -15.61 -41.18
CA VAL A 40 -53.00 -16.67 -42.20
C VAL A 40 -51.75 -17.53 -42.09
N LEU A 41 -51.95 -18.74 -41.58
CA LEU A 41 -51.03 -19.88 -41.69
C LEU A 41 -51.23 -20.51 -43.06
N LEU A 42 -50.18 -20.57 -43.89
CA LEU A 42 -49.94 -21.67 -44.84
C LEU A 42 -48.44 -21.92 -44.94
N GLY A 43 -48.06 -23.17 -44.69
CA GLY A 43 -46.68 -23.62 -44.60
C GLY A 43 -45.97 -23.71 -45.95
N VAL A 44 -44.65 -23.57 -45.88
CA VAL A 44 -43.71 -24.13 -46.85
C VAL A 44 -42.54 -24.68 -46.05
N ASP A 45 -42.46 -26.01 -46.02
CA ASP A 45 -41.24 -26.74 -45.68
C ASP A 45 -40.15 -26.34 -46.68
N ALA A 46 -39.10 -25.69 -46.19
CA ALA A 46 -37.86 -25.51 -46.91
C ALA A 46 -36.73 -25.98 -46.01
N SER A 47 -36.49 -27.29 -46.08
CA SER A 47 -35.25 -27.92 -45.63
C SER A 47 -34.08 -27.23 -46.35
N ARG A 48 -33.40 -26.33 -45.65
CA ARG A 48 -32.13 -25.76 -46.10
C ARG A 48 -31.05 -26.56 -45.40
N ALA A 49 -30.39 -27.41 -46.18
CA ALA A 49 -29.14 -28.05 -45.78
C ALA A 49 -28.12 -26.96 -45.44
N GLU A 50 -27.59 -27.04 -44.23
CA GLU A 50 -26.50 -26.20 -43.75
C GLU A 50 -25.22 -26.62 -44.49
N GLU A 51 -24.65 -25.73 -45.29
CA GLU A 51 -23.33 -25.95 -45.88
C GLU A 51 -22.27 -25.96 -44.76
N PRO A 52 -21.29 -26.88 -44.80
CA PRO A 52 -20.27 -26.96 -43.76
C PRO A 52 -19.36 -25.72 -43.83
N VAL A 53 -19.33 -24.95 -42.76
CA VAL A 53 -18.39 -23.85 -42.55
C VAL A 53 -16.97 -24.44 -42.47
N PRO A 54 -15.98 -23.93 -43.24
CA PRO A 54 -14.61 -24.42 -43.15
C PRO A 54 -13.99 -24.08 -41.80
N VAL A 55 -13.55 -25.11 -41.07
CA VAL A 55 -12.77 -24.97 -39.84
C VAL A 55 -11.36 -24.49 -40.22
N PRO A 56 -10.84 -23.40 -39.64
CA PRO A 56 -9.46 -22.98 -39.90
C PRO A 56 -8.47 -24.01 -39.37
N GLU A 57 -7.48 -24.34 -40.21
CA GLU A 57 -6.40 -25.27 -39.90
C GLU A 57 -5.55 -24.72 -38.72
N PRO A 58 -5.14 -25.58 -37.76
CA PRO A 58 -4.34 -25.12 -36.63
C PRO A 58 -2.98 -24.61 -37.12
N ALA A 59 -2.61 -23.40 -36.68
CA ALA A 59 -1.32 -22.81 -36.98
C ALA A 59 -0.17 -23.77 -36.58
N PRO A 60 0.93 -23.83 -37.37
CA PRO A 60 2.06 -24.68 -37.05
C PRO A 60 2.63 -24.29 -35.69
N ARG A 61 2.80 -25.29 -34.83
CA ARG A 61 3.45 -25.19 -33.53
C ARG A 61 4.90 -24.75 -33.75
N VAL A 62 5.18 -23.47 -33.52
CA VAL A 62 6.54 -23.01 -33.32
C VAL A 62 7.02 -23.67 -32.03
N GLU A 63 8.05 -24.49 -32.13
CA GLU A 63 8.75 -25.05 -30.97
C GLU A 63 9.21 -23.88 -30.09
N ALA A 64 8.90 -23.97 -28.80
CA ALA A 64 9.31 -22.98 -27.83
C ALA A 64 10.84 -22.97 -27.75
N GLU A 65 11.47 -21.98 -28.37
CA GLU A 65 12.83 -21.60 -27.99
C GLU A 65 12.81 -21.15 -26.53
N ALA A 66 13.85 -21.58 -25.83
CA ALA A 66 14.02 -21.54 -24.39
C ALA A 66 13.63 -20.19 -23.78
N ALA A 67 12.89 -20.28 -22.68
CA ALA A 67 12.64 -19.17 -21.78
C ALA A 67 13.96 -18.47 -21.45
N ALA A 68 14.09 -17.21 -21.88
CA ALA A 68 15.12 -16.33 -21.37
C ALA A 68 14.88 -16.18 -19.86
N GLU A 69 15.83 -16.67 -19.07
CA GLU A 69 15.87 -16.45 -17.63
C GLU A 69 15.78 -14.94 -17.35
N THR A 70 14.70 -14.52 -16.70
CA THR A 70 14.64 -13.21 -16.07
C THR A 70 15.79 -13.13 -15.06
N PRO A 71 16.66 -12.09 -15.09
CA PRO A 71 17.75 -12.00 -14.14
C PRO A 71 17.18 -11.86 -12.73
N VAL A 72 17.48 -12.84 -11.87
CA VAL A 72 17.29 -12.70 -10.42
C VAL A 72 18.08 -11.46 -9.98
N PRO A 73 17.48 -10.52 -9.23
CA PRO A 73 18.23 -9.38 -8.71
C PRO A 73 19.39 -9.90 -7.87
N LYS A 74 20.61 -9.46 -8.22
CA LYS A 74 21.83 -9.88 -7.53
C LYS A 74 21.72 -9.53 -6.04
N PRO A 75 22.17 -10.40 -5.13
CA PRO A 75 22.35 -10.02 -3.74
C PRO A 75 23.22 -8.75 -3.67
N ARG A 76 22.77 -7.77 -2.89
CA ARG A 76 23.57 -6.58 -2.57
C ARG A 76 24.91 -7.06 -1.99
N PRO A 77 26.07 -6.56 -2.44
CA PRO A 77 27.35 -6.91 -1.85
C PRO A 77 27.34 -6.60 -0.35
N GLU A 78 27.84 -7.53 0.47
CA GLU A 78 28.25 -7.22 1.83
C GLU A 78 29.36 -6.16 1.74
N ILE A 79 29.17 -5.03 2.40
CA ILE A 79 30.21 -4.00 2.48
C ILE A 79 31.17 -4.48 3.57
N ASP A 80 32.31 -5.03 3.15
CA ASP A 80 33.48 -5.20 4.02
C ASP A 80 34.12 -3.82 4.24
N GLU A 81 34.09 -3.34 5.49
CA GLU A 81 34.87 -2.16 5.87
C GLU A 81 36.36 -2.50 5.97
N PRO A 82 37.27 -1.73 5.36
CA PRO A 82 38.68 -1.85 5.68
C PRO A 82 38.99 -1.07 6.96
N ALA A 83 39.71 -1.72 7.87
CA ALA A 83 40.32 -1.08 9.02
C ALA A 83 41.30 0.02 8.58
N SER A 84 41.20 1.21 9.17
CA SER A 84 42.27 2.18 9.18
C SER A 84 42.37 2.86 10.55
N ASP A 85 43.50 2.61 11.20
CA ASP A 85 43.99 3.36 12.35
C ASP A 85 44.31 4.82 11.97
N ASP A 86 44.20 5.65 13.01
CA ASP A 86 44.79 6.98 13.23
C ASP A 86 44.00 8.25 12.85
N ALA A 87 44.04 9.19 13.80
CA ALA A 87 43.10 10.27 14.02
C ALA A 87 43.64 11.64 13.57
N SER A 88 42.76 12.52 13.06
CA SER A 88 42.50 13.85 13.64
C SER A 88 41.43 14.64 12.85
N GLU A 89 40.38 15.03 13.57
CA GLU A 89 39.55 16.25 13.46
C GLU A 89 39.22 16.87 12.09
N ALA A 90 37.94 16.84 11.70
CA ALA A 90 37.02 17.99 11.91
C ALA A 90 35.62 17.76 11.27
N ASP A 91 34.60 17.86 12.14
CA ASP A 91 33.27 18.45 11.91
C ASP A 91 32.35 17.90 10.79
N SER A 92 31.34 17.11 11.16
CA SER A 92 29.93 17.35 10.80
C SER A 92 28.97 16.32 11.44
N ALA A 93 28.12 16.84 12.33
CA ALA A 93 26.76 16.45 12.73
C ALA A 93 26.31 14.99 12.52
N ASP A 94 26.30 14.28 13.63
CA ASP A 94 25.64 13.00 13.89
C ASP A 94 24.14 13.22 14.20
N THR A 95 23.25 12.47 13.55
CA THR A 95 21.83 12.36 13.94
C THR A 95 21.43 10.91 14.15
N ALA A 96 21.70 10.45 15.37
CA ALA A 96 20.76 9.83 16.31
C ALA A 96 19.79 8.74 15.78
N ASP A 97 20.17 7.49 16.06
CA ASP A 97 19.27 6.39 16.40
C ASP A 97 18.30 6.78 17.56
N PRO A 98 17.00 6.47 17.50
CA PRO A 98 16.13 6.61 18.66
C PRO A 98 16.30 5.43 19.61
N MET A 99 16.72 5.78 20.82
CA MET A 99 16.99 4.93 21.96
C MET A 99 15.81 4.11 22.48
N ASP A 100 16.25 3.03 23.10
CA ASP A 100 15.63 2.09 24.02
C ASP A 100 14.82 2.75 25.16
N ASP A 101 13.83 1.98 25.63
CA ASP A 101 12.74 2.37 26.53
C ASP A 101 12.99 1.80 27.93
N THR A 102 13.49 2.64 28.84
CA THR A 102 13.46 2.37 30.28
C THR A 102 12.90 3.58 31.01
N GLY A 103 11.61 3.53 31.36
CA GLY A 103 10.97 4.46 32.27
C GLY A 103 11.10 3.98 33.72
N GLU A 104 11.90 4.70 34.51
CA GLU A 104 11.84 4.65 35.98
C GLU A 104 11.01 5.84 36.49
N ASP A 105 9.98 5.52 37.25
CA ASP A 105 9.13 6.45 37.98
C ASP A 105 9.92 7.18 39.08
N ASN A 106 9.84 8.50 39.12
CA ASN A 106 10.22 9.25 40.33
C ASN A 106 9.26 10.41 40.59
N GLN A 107 8.24 10.14 41.40
CA GLN A 107 7.53 11.18 42.14
C GLN A 107 8.24 11.43 43.47
N SER A 108 8.94 12.54 43.52
CA SER A 108 9.42 13.18 44.75
C SER A 108 8.24 13.79 45.50
N ASN A 109 7.99 13.35 46.73
CA ASN A 109 7.40 14.19 47.77
C ASN A 109 8.05 13.90 49.13
N SER A 110 8.57 14.98 49.71
CA SER A 110 9.36 15.03 50.94
C SER A 110 8.49 14.99 52.20
N ALA A 111 8.90 14.22 53.21
CA ALA A 111 8.91 14.63 54.63
C ALA A 111 9.76 13.66 55.48
N PRO A 112 10.45 14.12 56.54
CA PRO A 112 11.54 13.36 57.16
C PRO A 112 11.23 12.80 58.57
N SER A 113 12.15 11.93 59.01
CA SER A 113 12.49 11.56 60.41
C SER A 113 11.72 10.37 61.01
N ASP A 114 12.40 9.26 61.29
CA ASP A 114 12.96 8.99 62.63
C ASP A 114 13.90 7.77 62.60
N ALA A 115 14.87 7.78 63.50
CA ALA A 115 15.90 6.77 63.69
C ALA A 115 15.37 5.52 64.40
N GLY A 116 15.94 4.34 64.11
CA GLY A 116 15.62 3.18 64.93
C GLY A 116 16.15 1.81 64.49
N LYS A 117 17.41 1.56 64.82
CA LYS A 117 17.92 0.28 65.34
C LYS A 117 18.11 -0.92 64.38
N ALA A 118 19.39 -1.26 64.23
CA ALA A 118 19.88 -2.55 63.80
C ALA A 118 19.56 -3.66 64.83
N GLU A 119 19.24 -4.86 64.33
CA GLU A 119 19.54 -6.14 64.98
C GLU A 119 19.77 -7.20 63.89
N LYS A 120 20.69 -8.10 64.20
CA LYS A 120 21.37 -9.03 63.31
C LYS A 120 20.73 -10.40 63.48
N GLY A 121 20.36 -11.06 62.38
CA GLY A 121 19.82 -12.43 62.38
C GLY A 121 20.45 -13.23 61.25
N LYS A 122 21.07 -14.35 61.63
CA LYS A 122 22.00 -15.18 60.85
C LYS A 122 21.32 -16.48 60.41
N ASP A 123 21.86 -17.05 59.34
CA ASP A 123 21.85 -18.47 58.95
C ASP A 123 20.52 -19.07 58.42
N ALA A 124 20.49 -19.46 57.14
CA ALA A 124 20.75 -20.85 56.73
C ALA A 124 20.34 -21.13 55.27
N ASP A 125 21.24 -21.85 54.62
CA ASP A 125 21.22 -22.51 53.32
C ASP A 125 20.01 -23.44 53.12
N ALA A 126 19.37 -23.41 51.93
CA ALA A 126 18.73 -24.60 51.34
C ALA A 126 18.29 -24.38 49.88
N ALA A 127 19.04 -25.03 48.98
CA ALA A 127 18.53 -25.85 47.87
C ALA A 127 17.66 -25.19 46.77
N LYS A 128 18.40 -24.78 45.74
CA LYS A 128 18.05 -24.82 44.31
C LYS A 128 17.12 -26.00 43.95
N SER A 129 15.92 -25.70 43.47
CA SER A 129 15.01 -26.66 42.83
C SER A 129 14.66 -26.13 41.45
N GLU A 130 15.28 -26.71 40.42
CA GLU A 130 14.99 -26.46 39.01
C GLU A 130 13.64 -27.12 38.66
N PRO A 131 12.67 -26.43 38.01
CA PRO A 131 11.49 -27.10 37.50
C PRO A 131 11.83 -27.75 36.17
N LYS A 132 11.72 -29.08 36.17
CA LYS A 132 11.77 -29.98 35.02
C LYS A 132 10.79 -29.50 33.94
N ALA A 133 11.30 -29.22 32.74
CA ALA A 133 10.50 -28.97 31.55
C ALA A 133 9.73 -30.25 31.19
N GLU A 134 8.43 -30.25 31.46
CA GLU A 134 7.51 -31.21 30.88
C GLU A 134 7.06 -30.71 29.50
N ASP A 135 7.14 -31.61 28.52
CA ASP A 135 6.61 -31.49 27.17
C ASP A 135 5.18 -30.92 27.17
N ARG A 136 5.05 -29.62 26.93
CA ARG A 136 3.80 -29.03 26.50
C ARG A 136 3.65 -29.31 25.02
N LYS A 137 2.92 -30.37 24.69
CA LYS A 137 2.22 -30.49 23.41
C LYS A 137 1.45 -29.19 23.20
N VAL A 138 1.91 -28.37 22.27
CA VAL A 138 1.15 -27.23 21.77
C VAL A 138 -0.05 -27.84 21.04
N GLU A 139 -1.21 -27.72 21.66
CA GLU A 139 -2.47 -28.04 21.03
C GLU A 139 -2.65 -27.00 19.92
N VAL A 140 -2.42 -27.41 18.67
CA VAL A 140 -2.59 -26.56 17.50
C VAL A 140 -4.09 -26.31 17.36
N SER A 141 -4.54 -25.16 17.85
CA SER A 141 -5.89 -24.66 17.57
C SER A 141 -6.14 -24.70 16.06
N PRO A 142 -7.36 -25.04 15.60
CA PRO A 142 -7.70 -24.96 14.19
C PRO A 142 -7.34 -23.57 13.65
N PRO A 143 -6.82 -23.45 12.42
CA PRO A 143 -6.56 -22.14 11.84
C PRO A 143 -7.87 -21.34 11.86
N GLU A 144 -7.80 -20.11 12.36
CA GLU A 144 -8.93 -19.18 12.33
C GLU A 144 -9.44 -19.05 10.88
N PRO A 145 -10.73 -18.81 10.65
CA PRO A 145 -11.25 -18.67 9.30
C PRO A 145 -10.76 -17.36 8.65
N VAL A 146 -10.58 -17.37 7.33
CA VAL A 146 -10.32 -16.16 6.54
C VAL A 146 -11.39 -15.10 6.84
N ASP A 147 -10.96 -13.86 7.10
CA ASP A 147 -11.85 -12.75 7.42
C ASP A 147 -12.77 -12.40 6.23
N SER A 148 -14.06 -12.73 6.38
CA SER A 148 -15.08 -12.48 5.36
C SER A 148 -15.30 -10.98 5.07
N ALA A 149 -15.08 -10.09 6.04
CA ALA A 149 -15.22 -8.65 5.83
C ALA A 149 -14.10 -8.13 4.94
N CYS A 150 -12.88 -8.63 5.16
CA CYS A 150 -11.73 -8.36 4.31
C CYS A 150 -11.97 -8.75 2.85
N VAL A 151 -12.44 -9.98 2.64
CA VAL A 151 -12.75 -10.51 1.30
C VAL A 151 -13.80 -9.65 0.60
N ALA A 152 -14.86 -9.26 1.32
CA ALA A 152 -15.92 -8.42 0.78
C ALA A 152 -15.39 -7.04 0.38
N GLU A 153 -14.53 -6.44 1.19
CA GLU A 153 -13.98 -5.10 0.93
C GLU A 153 -12.95 -5.09 -0.19
N LEU A 154 -12.04 -6.08 -0.24
CA LEU A 154 -11.12 -6.27 -1.37
C LEU A 154 -11.89 -6.41 -2.69
N ALA A 155 -12.98 -7.18 -2.69
CA ALA A 155 -13.84 -7.34 -3.85
C ALA A 155 -14.56 -6.03 -4.22
N ARG A 156 -15.04 -5.27 -3.22
CA ARG A 156 -15.68 -3.96 -3.43
C ARG A 156 -14.73 -2.94 -4.06
N LEU A 157 -13.45 -2.97 -3.66
CA LEU A 157 -12.38 -2.15 -4.23
C LEU A 157 -11.93 -2.63 -5.62
N GLY A 158 -12.45 -3.76 -6.12
CA GLY A 158 -12.08 -4.33 -7.41
C GLY A 158 -10.68 -4.94 -7.43
N THR A 159 -10.17 -5.35 -6.28
CA THR A 159 -8.89 -6.05 -6.17
C THR A 159 -8.99 -7.42 -6.81
N VAL A 160 -7.95 -7.84 -7.53
CA VAL A 160 -7.81 -9.20 -8.05
C VAL A 160 -6.96 -9.98 -7.07
N PHE A 161 -7.57 -10.92 -6.36
CA PHE A 161 -6.91 -11.68 -5.30
C PHE A 161 -7.37 -13.14 -5.25
N LYS A 162 -6.54 -13.97 -4.62
CA LYS A 162 -6.91 -15.32 -4.18
C LYS A 162 -6.45 -15.55 -2.73
N PRO A 163 -7.29 -16.15 -1.87
CA PRO A 163 -6.82 -16.68 -0.59
C PRO A 163 -5.77 -17.78 -0.82
N LEU A 164 -4.82 -17.89 0.10
CA LEU A 164 -3.79 -18.93 0.11
C LEU A 164 -3.87 -19.72 1.41
N ASP A 165 -3.23 -20.90 1.42
CA ASP A 165 -2.93 -21.63 2.66
C ASP A 165 -1.94 -20.84 3.51
N GLU A 166 -1.98 -21.07 4.83
CA GLU A 166 -1.06 -20.47 5.79
C GLU A 166 0.39 -20.57 5.31
N ILE A 167 1.10 -19.45 5.42
CA ILE A 167 2.55 -19.42 5.20
C ILE A 167 3.21 -19.46 6.58
N GLY A 168 3.76 -20.60 6.96
CA GLY A 168 4.54 -20.74 8.19
C GLY A 168 5.99 -20.27 8.04
N GLY A 169 6.66 -20.02 9.16
CA GLY A 169 8.08 -19.69 9.21
C GLY A 169 8.60 -19.63 10.64
N GLU A 170 9.91 -19.82 10.82
CA GLU A 170 10.54 -19.66 12.13
C GLU A 170 10.78 -18.18 12.46
N GLY A 171 11.08 -17.87 13.73
CA GLY A 171 11.53 -16.52 14.12
C GLY A 171 10.48 -15.41 13.96
N GLY A 172 9.19 -15.76 13.97
CA GLY A 172 8.08 -14.80 13.78
C GLY A 172 7.72 -14.54 12.32
N CYS A 173 8.30 -15.28 11.38
CA CYS A 173 7.90 -15.23 9.98
C CYS A 173 6.61 -15.99 9.73
N GLY A 174 5.80 -15.48 8.81
CA GLY A 174 4.60 -16.15 8.34
C GLY A 174 3.42 -15.22 8.12
N ILE A 175 2.37 -15.77 7.51
CA ILE A 175 1.08 -15.12 7.31
C ILE A 175 0.00 -16.16 7.59
N ALA A 176 -0.80 -15.93 8.63
CA ALA A 176 -1.86 -16.86 9.04
C ALA A 176 -2.94 -17.05 7.95
N HIS A 177 -3.39 -15.93 7.36
CA HIS A 177 -4.39 -15.91 6.28
C HIS A 177 -3.89 -15.05 5.12
N PRO A 178 -3.00 -15.58 4.27
CA PRO A 178 -2.43 -14.80 3.19
C PRO A 178 -3.39 -14.65 2.03
N PHE A 179 -3.29 -13.50 1.37
CA PHE A 179 -3.84 -13.25 0.06
C PHE A 179 -2.71 -13.10 -0.95
N GLU A 180 -2.85 -13.72 -2.12
CA GLU A 180 -2.07 -13.36 -3.29
C GLU A 180 -2.84 -12.31 -4.08
N ILE A 181 -2.28 -11.11 -4.19
CA ILE A 181 -2.83 -9.96 -4.91
C ILE A 181 -2.13 -9.86 -6.27
N SER A 182 -2.90 -9.86 -7.36
CA SER A 182 -2.37 -9.81 -8.73
C SER A 182 -2.82 -8.59 -9.53
N GLY A 183 -3.69 -7.75 -8.97
CA GLY A 183 -4.14 -6.54 -9.63
C GLY A 183 -5.26 -5.81 -8.89
N PHE A 184 -5.74 -4.74 -9.51
CA PHE A 184 -6.71 -3.80 -8.95
C PHE A 184 -7.74 -3.37 -10.01
N SER A 185 -8.72 -2.57 -9.59
CA SER A 185 -9.78 -2.13 -10.48
C SER A 185 -9.24 -1.33 -11.68
N GLY A 186 -9.98 -1.35 -12.78
CA GLY A 186 -9.54 -0.70 -14.02
C GLY A 186 -8.45 -1.48 -14.77
N GLY A 187 -8.17 -2.72 -14.38
CA GLY A 187 -7.22 -3.59 -15.08
C GLY A 187 -5.75 -3.28 -14.76
N ILE A 188 -5.48 -2.65 -13.62
CA ILE A 188 -4.11 -2.40 -13.16
C ILE A 188 -3.53 -3.71 -12.63
N GLU A 189 -2.48 -4.22 -13.26
CA GLU A 189 -1.80 -5.44 -12.82
C GLU A 189 -0.80 -5.15 -11.68
N LEU A 190 -0.62 -6.08 -10.75
CA LEU A 190 0.48 -6.05 -9.78
C LEU A 190 1.52 -7.11 -10.18
N LYS A 191 2.75 -6.67 -10.47
CA LYS A 191 3.81 -7.52 -11.03
C LYS A 191 5.10 -7.47 -10.22
N PRO A 192 5.62 -8.63 -9.76
CA PRO A 192 4.90 -9.91 -9.62
C PRO A 192 3.73 -9.79 -8.64
N ALA A 193 2.83 -10.78 -8.62
CA ALA A 193 1.78 -10.85 -7.61
C ALA A 193 2.38 -10.86 -6.19
N ALA A 194 1.71 -10.19 -5.24
CA ALA A 194 2.19 -9.99 -3.88
C ALA A 194 1.47 -10.90 -2.89
N LYS A 195 2.20 -11.48 -1.94
CA LYS A 195 1.63 -12.25 -0.82
C LYS A 195 1.58 -11.36 0.41
N LEU A 196 0.37 -11.04 0.88
CA LEU A 196 0.12 -10.07 1.95
C LEU A 196 -0.90 -10.60 2.95
N ASP A 197 -0.88 -10.08 4.17
CA ASP A 197 -1.99 -10.22 5.09
C ASP A 197 -3.19 -9.36 4.64
N CYS A 198 -4.35 -9.58 5.27
CA CYS A 198 -5.57 -8.84 4.95
C CYS A 198 -5.38 -7.32 5.07
N ALA A 199 -4.86 -6.84 6.20
CA ALA A 199 -4.79 -5.41 6.50
C ALA A 199 -3.91 -4.68 5.48
N THR A 200 -2.80 -5.30 5.08
CA THR A 200 -1.87 -4.74 4.10
C THR A 200 -2.43 -4.82 2.69
N ALA A 201 -3.14 -5.90 2.34
CA ALA A 201 -3.85 -5.99 1.07
C ALA A 201 -4.92 -4.89 0.92
N LEU A 202 -5.69 -4.62 1.98
CA LEU A 202 -6.69 -3.55 2.01
C LEU A 202 -6.03 -2.17 1.88
N ALA A 203 -5.02 -1.88 2.69
CA ALA A 203 -4.28 -0.60 2.63
C ALA A 203 -3.68 -0.35 1.25
N LEU A 204 -3.16 -1.41 0.60
CA LEU A 204 -2.63 -1.31 -0.76
C LEU A 204 -3.74 -1.02 -1.78
N ALA A 205 -4.88 -1.72 -1.70
CA ALA A 205 -6.02 -1.49 -2.59
C ALA A 205 -6.61 -0.08 -2.42
N GLU A 206 -6.75 0.40 -1.19
CA GLU A 206 -7.22 1.75 -0.86
C GLU A 206 -6.26 2.81 -1.39
N TRP A 207 -4.95 2.64 -1.21
CA TRP A 207 -3.94 3.54 -1.76
C TRP A 207 -3.99 3.58 -3.30
N VAL A 208 -4.18 2.44 -3.97
CA VAL A 208 -4.30 2.39 -5.43
C VAL A 208 -5.51 3.21 -5.90
N GLU A 209 -6.65 3.03 -5.24
CA GLU A 209 -7.90 3.69 -5.61
C GLU A 209 -7.92 5.18 -5.28
N ALA A 210 -7.48 5.55 -4.08
CA ALA A 210 -7.58 6.92 -3.56
C ALA A 210 -6.42 7.81 -3.97
N GLU A 211 -5.22 7.25 -4.17
CA GLU A 211 -4.00 8.05 -4.35
C GLU A 211 -3.37 7.82 -5.72
N LEU A 212 -3.03 6.57 -6.06
CA LEU A 212 -2.28 6.27 -7.29
C LEU A 212 -3.07 6.65 -8.54
N LYS A 213 -4.32 6.21 -8.64
CA LYS A 213 -5.14 6.47 -9.83
C LYS A 213 -5.37 7.96 -10.06
N PRO A 214 -5.79 8.77 -9.05
CA PRO A 214 -5.91 10.22 -9.23
C PRO A 214 -4.59 10.91 -9.53
N ALA A 215 -3.50 10.56 -8.84
CA ALA A 215 -2.18 11.16 -9.08
C ALA A 215 -1.69 10.88 -10.50
N ALA A 216 -1.83 9.63 -10.98
CA ALA A 216 -1.48 9.24 -12.33
C ALA A 216 -2.34 9.96 -13.37
N GLN A 217 -3.64 10.10 -13.13
CA GLN A 217 -4.52 10.85 -14.03
C GLN A 217 -4.06 12.30 -14.19
N ILE A 218 -3.79 12.99 -13.08
CA ILE A 218 -3.33 14.38 -13.08
C ILE A 218 -1.97 14.49 -13.80
N ALA A 219 -1.03 13.61 -13.47
CA ALA A 219 0.28 13.56 -14.08
C ALA A 219 0.19 13.36 -15.62
N ILE A 220 -0.68 12.47 -16.08
CA ILE A 220 -0.86 12.23 -17.52
C ILE A 220 -1.56 13.41 -18.20
N GLU A 221 -2.48 14.08 -17.51
CA GLU A 221 -3.20 15.23 -18.06
C GLU A 221 -2.32 16.44 -18.31
N THR A 222 -1.23 16.60 -17.54
CA THR A 222 -0.27 17.70 -17.67
C THR A 222 0.83 17.46 -18.71
N LEU A 223 0.93 16.25 -19.28
CA LEU A 223 1.82 15.97 -20.41
C LEU A 223 1.39 16.77 -21.66
N SER A 224 2.37 17.18 -22.47
CA SER A 224 2.14 17.75 -23.81
C SER A 224 1.29 16.78 -24.64
N GLU A 225 0.47 17.27 -25.58
CA GLU A 225 -0.37 16.40 -26.41
C GLU A 225 0.45 15.39 -27.23
N ASP A 226 1.67 15.74 -27.63
CA ASP A 226 2.61 14.86 -28.32
C ASP A 226 3.15 13.73 -27.42
N ASP A 227 3.21 13.97 -26.11
CA ASP A 227 3.69 13.04 -25.08
C ASP A 227 2.54 12.34 -24.34
N LYS A 228 1.30 12.76 -24.59
CA LYS A 228 0.13 12.24 -23.89
C LYS A 228 -0.18 10.85 -24.46
N PRO A 229 -0.07 9.78 -23.66
CA PRO A 229 -0.50 8.48 -24.11
C PRO A 229 -1.98 8.53 -24.50
N GLY A 230 -2.33 7.92 -25.64
CA GLY A 230 -3.73 7.82 -26.09
C GLY A 230 -4.65 7.12 -25.08
N ARG A 231 -4.08 6.50 -24.04
CA ARG A 231 -4.78 5.97 -22.86
C ARG A 231 -4.20 6.57 -21.57
N LYS A 232 -5.05 7.28 -20.83
CA LYS A 232 -4.69 7.95 -19.57
C LYS A 232 -4.85 7.04 -18.36
N SER A 233 -4.01 6.03 -18.21
CA SER A 233 -4.05 5.21 -16.99
C SER A 233 -2.74 4.48 -16.72
N VAL A 234 -2.52 4.16 -15.45
CA VAL A 234 -1.58 3.10 -15.05
C VAL A 234 -2.15 1.78 -15.56
N ALA A 235 -1.30 0.94 -16.13
CA ALA A 235 -1.62 -0.43 -16.55
C ALA A 235 -0.99 -1.48 -15.63
N ALA A 236 0.16 -1.18 -15.02
CA ALA A 236 0.76 -2.07 -14.03
C ALA A 236 1.53 -1.32 -12.94
N ILE A 237 1.56 -1.93 -11.76
CA ILE A 237 2.44 -1.62 -10.63
C ILE A 237 3.52 -2.68 -10.61
N ARG A 238 4.78 -2.26 -10.57
CA ARG A 238 5.96 -3.12 -10.48
C ARG A 238 6.45 -3.11 -9.04
N GLN A 239 6.37 -4.25 -8.36
CA GLN A 239 6.90 -4.42 -7.01
C GLN A 239 8.26 -5.12 -7.03
N ALA A 240 9.14 -4.77 -6.10
CA ALA A 240 10.45 -5.37 -5.92
C ALA A 240 10.41 -6.53 -4.92
N SER A 241 9.64 -6.39 -3.84
CA SER A 241 9.44 -7.46 -2.87
C SER A 241 8.07 -7.38 -2.16
N SER A 242 7.57 -8.53 -1.72
CA SER A 242 6.40 -8.67 -0.83
C SER A 242 6.77 -9.62 0.32
N TYR A 243 6.21 -10.82 0.44
CA TYR A 243 6.63 -11.74 1.49
C TYR A 243 8.09 -12.22 1.30
N ILE A 244 8.96 -11.89 2.25
CA ILE A 244 10.31 -12.43 2.38
C ILE A 244 10.72 -12.48 3.86
N CYS A 245 11.02 -13.69 4.35
CA CYS A 245 11.45 -13.90 5.73
C CYS A 245 12.92 -13.53 5.90
N ARG A 246 13.18 -12.31 6.41
CA ARG A 246 14.53 -11.82 6.74
C ARG A 246 14.51 -10.71 7.80
N PRO A 247 15.62 -10.47 8.52
CA PRO A 247 15.80 -9.25 9.29
C PRO A 247 15.67 -7.99 8.43
N ARG A 248 15.33 -6.86 9.06
CA ARG A 248 15.29 -5.55 8.39
C ARG A 248 16.64 -5.26 7.74
N ASN A 249 16.58 -4.77 6.50
CA ASN A 249 17.74 -4.44 5.68
C ASN A 249 18.72 -5.62 5.48
N SER A 250 18.28 -6.86 5.71
CA SER A 250 19.12 -8.07 5.74
C SER A 250 20.27 -7.99 6.76
N GLN A 251 20.15 -7.16 7.80
CA GLN A 251 21.21 -6.97 8.78
C GLN A 251 21.10 -7.99 9.92
N THR A 252 22.20 -8.68 10.21
CA THR A 252 22.29 -9.65 11.31
C THR A 252 21.99 -8.96 12.64
N GLY A 253 21.11 -9.56 13.46
CA GLY A 253 20.69 -9.01 14.75
C GLY A 253 19.63 -7.91 14.68
N ALA A 254 19.27 -7.43 13.48
CA ALA A 254 18.17 -6.48 13.33
C ALA A 254 16.81 -7.13 13.61
N LYS A 255 15.81 -6.30 13.94
CA LYS A 255 14.41 -6.72 14.09
C LYS A 255 13.92 -7.41 12.81
N LEU A 256 12.98 -8.34 12.95
CA LEU A 256 12.31 -8.95 11.79
C LEU A 256 11.65 -7.87 10.92
N SER A 257 11.80 -8.00 9.61
CA SER A 257 11.12 -7.12 8.65
C SER A 257 9.61 -7.38 8.63
N GLU A 258 8.81 -6.34 8.38
CA GLU A 258 7.37 -6.52 8.14
C GLU A 258 7.09 -7.34 6.88
N HIS A 259 8.04 -7.41 5.92
CA HIS A 259 7.97 -8.37 4.81
C HIS A 259 7.87 -9.82 5.29
N GLY A 260 8.57 -10.18 6.36
CA GLY A 260 8.52 -11.52 6.95
C GLY A 260 7.17 -11.86 7.58
N LYS A 261 6.32 -10.86 7.82
CA LYS A 261 4.98 -10.98 8.39
C LYS A 261 3.88 -10.80 7.33
N GLY A 262 4.24 -10.61 6.06
CA GLY A 262 3.27 -10.27 5.00
C GLY A 262 2.70 -8.85 5.11
N ARG A 263 3.36 -7.98 5.86
CA ARG A 263 2.88 -6.63 6.23
C ARG A 263 3.60 -5.50 5.52
N ALA A 264 4.32 -5.81 4.45
CA ALA A 264 5.05 -4.85 3.67
C ALA A 264 5.10 -5.19 2.17
N ILE A 265 5.28 -4.14 1.36
CA ILE A 265 5.50 -4.23 -0.07
C ILE A 265 6.47 -3.13 -0.53
N ASP A 266 7.37 -3.47 -1.44
CA ASP A 266 8.29 -2.53 -2.07
C ASP A 266 7.83 -2.22 -3.48
N ILE A 267 7.56 -0.96 -3.80
CA ILE A 267 7.12 -0.52 -5.12
C ILE A 267 8.32 0.03 -5.91
N ALA A 268 8.71 -0.64 -6.98
CA ALA A 268 9.81 -0.25 -7.86
C ALA A 268 9.37 0.70 -8.99
N GLY A 269 8.06 0.80 -9.26
CA GLY A 269 7.52 1.76 -10.20
C GLY A 269 6.24 1.31 -10.89
N PHE A 270 5.94 1.95 -12.02
CA PHE A 270 4.67 1.81 -12.73
C PHE A 270 4.91 1.62 -14.22
N THR A 271 3.92 1.07 -14.91
CA THR A 271 3.82 1.02 -16.36
C THR A 271 2.50 1.66 -16.77
N LEU A 272 2.54 2.61 -17.68
CA LEU A 272 1.37 3.28 -18.22
C LEU A 272 0.76 2.47 -19.37
N ALA A 273 -0.48 2.79 -19.75
CA ALA A 273 -1.24 2.04 -20.75
C ALA A 273 -0.68 2.11 -22.19
N ASP A 274 0.25 3.04 -22.48
CA ASP A 274 1.03 3.09 -23.72
C ASP A 274 2.33 2.25 -23.65
N GLY A 275 2.64 1.66 -22.50
CA GLY A 275 3.88 0.92 -22.25
C GLY A 275 4.99 1.75 -21.59
N THR A 276 4.79 3.05 -21.39
CA THR A 276 5.78 3.93 -20.76
C THR A 276 6.06 3.47 -19.31
N GLY A 277 7.34 3.30 -18.99
CA GLY A 277 7.79 2.93 -17.65
C GLY A 277 8.12 4.14 -16.79
N VAL A 278 7.56 4.21 -15.59
CA VAL A 278 7.96 5.17 -14.54
C VAL A 278 8.68 4.39 -13.45
N THR A 279 10.00 4.55 -13.35
CA THR A 279 10.82 3.87 -12.33
C THR A 279 11.02 4.78 -11.11
N VAL A 280 10.88 4.18 -9.93
CA VAL A 280 11.25 4.80 -8.66
C VAL A 280 12.77 4.91 -8.60
N THR A 281 13.26 6.12 -8.39
CA THR A 281 14.68 6.46 -8.37
C THR A 281 14.85 7.74 -7.57
N PRO A 282 16.07 8.11 -7.11
CA PRO A 282 16.30 9.43 -6.56
C PRO A 282 15.97 10.49 -7.61
N ARG A 283 15.20 11.50 -7.20
CA ARG A 283 14.61 12.52 -8.07
C ARG A 283 14.62 13.89 -7.37
N GLU A 284 15.68 14.19 -6.63
CA GLU A 284 15.87 15.49 -6.00
C GLU A 284 15.80 16.59 -7.07
N ASP A 285 14.94 17.59 -6.84
CA ASP A 285 14.63 18.68 -7.77
C ASP A 285 14.17 18.26 -9.18
N ASP A 286 13.64 17.04 -9.33
CA ASP A 286 13.04 16.58 -10.59
C ASP A 286 11.64 17.21 -10.78
N HIS A 287 11.60 18.27 -11.57
CA HIS A 287 10.35 18.95 -11.95
C HIS A 287 9.63 18.31 -13.14
N THR A 288 10.02 17.10 -13.55
CA THR A 288 9.27 16.34 -14.53
C THR A 288 7.99 15.76 -13.94
N ILE A 289 7.09 15.34 -14.83
CA ILE A 289 5.84 14.67 -14.47
C ILE A 289 6.11 13.34 -13.75
N ALA A 290 7.20 12.65 -14.09
CA ALA A 290 7.61 11.44 -13.39
C ALA A 290 8.01 11.74 -11.94
N GLY A 291 8.76 12.81 -11.70
CA GLY A 291 9.11 13.29 -10.36
C GLY A 291 7.88 13.69 -9.55
N ALA A 292 6.98 14.48 -10.14
CA ALA A 292 5.73 14.90 -9.51
C ALA A 292 4.83 13.70 -9.17
N LEU A 293 4.69 12.73 -10.08
CA LEU A 293 3.93 11.50 -9.85
C LEU A 293 4.52 10.69 -8.70
N GLN A 294 5.83 10.42 -8.74
CA GLN A 294 6.53 9.66 -7.68
C GLN A 294 6.35 10.33 -6.31
N ALA A 295 6.49 11.65 -6.23
CA ALA A 295 6.28 12.39 -5.00
C ALA A 295 4.83 12.31 -4.49
N ALA A 296 3.86 12.45 -5.39
CA ALA A 296 2.44 12.37 -5.05
C ALA A 296 2.05 10.98 -4.54
N VAL A 297 2.46 9.90 -5.22
CA VAL A 297 2.11 8.54 -4.82
C VAL A 297 2.78 8.13 -3.50
N ARG A 298 4.03 8.57 -3.26
CA ARG A 298 4.71 8.38 -1.97
C ARG A 298 3.98 9.12 -0.86
N LYS A 299 3.65 10.39 -1.07
CA LYS A 299 2.97 11.20 -0.05
C LYS A 299 1.56 10.69 0.26
N GLY A 300 0.81 10.27 -0.77
CA GLY A 300 -0.50 9.64 -0.61
C GLY A 300 -0.42 8.33 0.18
N ALA A 301 0.63 7.53 -0.02
CA ALA A 301 0.84 6.29 0.73
C ALA A 301 0.90 6.53 2.25
N CYS A 302 1.39 7.68 2.70
CA CYS A 302 1.47 7.99 4.12
C CYS A 302 0.12 8.07 4.84
N LEU A 303 -0.99 8.18 4.09
CA LEU A 303 -2.36 8.12 4.63
C LEU A 303 -2.78 6.68 4.97
N HIS A 304 -2.25 5.71 4.23
CA HIS A 304 -2.66 4.30 4.29
C HIS A 304 -1.66 3.45 5.10
N PHE A 305 -0.38 3.79 5.04
CA PHE A 305 0.70 3.03 5.66
C PHE A 305 1.34 3.75 6.86
N THR A 306 1.75 2.97 7.86
CA THR A 306 2.43 3.50 9.05
C THR A 306 3.90 3.81 8.79
N THR A 307 4.49 3.18 7.77
CA THR A 307 5.85 3.42 7.32
C THR A 307 5.83 3.58 5.81
N VAL A 308 6.38 4.70 5.35
CA VAL A 308 6.65 4.97 3.95
C VAL A 308 8.08 5.46 3.87
N LEU A 309 8.95 4.70 3.19
CA LEU A 309 10.35 5.06 2.96
C LEU A 309 10.60 4.99 1.47
N GLY A 310 11.02 6.10 0.86
CA GLY A 310 11.43 6.14 -0.54
C GLY A 310 12.82 6.69 -0.73
N PRO A 311 13.18 6.99 -1.99
CA PRO A 311 14.47 7.60 -2.29
C PRO A 311 14.68 8.90 -1.49
N GLY A 312 15.82 8.99 -0.82
CA GLY A 312 16.16 10.08 0.11
C GLY A 312 15.94 9.76 1.60
N ALA A 313 15.25 8.67 1.94
CA ALA A 313 15.10 8.24 3.34
C ALA A 313 16.41 7.62 3.90
N ASP A 314 16.97 6.65 3.18
CA ASP A 314 18.26 6.02 3.45
C ASP A 314 18.81 5.30 2.20
N SER A 315 19.94 4.60 2.33
CA SER A 315 20.58 3.84 1.25
C SER A 315 19.92 2.49 0.94
N PHE A 316 19.02 2.00 1.79
CA PHE A 316 18.26 0.77 1.55
C PHE A 316 17.05 1.04 0.65
N HIS A 317 16.50 2.25 0.66
CA HIS A 317 15.27 2.62 -0.06
C HIS A 317 15.50 3.56 -1.25
N SER A 318 16.67 3.47 -1.92
CA SER A 318 17.03 4.39 -3.00
C SER A 318 16.34 4.13 -4.35
N ASP A 319 15.86 2.90 -4.58
CA ASP A 319 15.32 2.44 -5.87
C ASP A 319 13.88 1.90 -5.78
N HIS A 320 13.22 2.05 -4.63
CA HIS A 320 11.84 1.64 -4.40
C HIS A 320 11.17 2.48 -3.31
N ILE A 321 9.85 2.41 -3.23
CA ILE A 321 9.07 2.92 -2.10
C ILE A 321 8.66 1.72 -1.25
N HIS A 322 9.20 1.63 -0.05
CA HIS A 322 8.80 0.65 0.97
C HIS A 322 7.56 1.13 1.71
N LEU A 323 6.57 0.26 1.81
CA LEU A 323 5.27 0.51 2.44
C LEU A 323 5.01 -0.58 3.48
N ASP A 324 4.79 -0.22 4.75
CA ASP A 324 4.46 -1.20 5.79
C ASP A 324 3.44 -0.72 6.85
N LEU A 325 2.88 -1.69 7.56
CA LEU A 325 1.96 -1.50 8.69
C LEU A 325 2.61 -1.80 10.06
N ALA A 326 3.91 -1.56 10.21
CA ALA A 326 4.63 -1.75 11.47
C ALA A 326 3.97 -1.00 12.64
N GLU A 327 3.58 -1.76 13.65
CA GLU A 327 3.06 -1.20 14.90
C GLU A 327 4.18 -0.60 15.73
N ARG A 328 3.93 0.61 16.25
CA ARG A 328 4.87 1.37 17.08
C ARG A 328 4.16 1.90 18.30
N ARG A 329 4.91 2.07 19.40
CA ARG A 329 4.40 2.67 20.63
C ARG A 329 3.81 4.05 20.31
N GLY A 330 2.60 4.31 20.82
CA GLY A 330 1.90 5.57 20.61
C GLY A 330 1.38 5.82 19.18
N GLY A 331 1.42 4.82 18.29
CA GLY A 331 0.91 4.96 16.92
C GLY A 331 1.76 5.86 16.02
N TYR A 332 3.04 6.04 16.36
CA TYR A 332 3.98 6.82 15.55
C TYR A 332 4.08 6.30 14.11
N ARG A 333 4.15 7.22 13.14
CA ARG A 333 4.24 6.94 11.70
C ARG A 333 5.48 7.56 11.09
N ILE A 334 6.06 6.90 10.10
CA ILE A 334 7.21 7.38 9.32
C ILE A 334 6.75 7.64 7.89
N CYS A 335 7.07 8.81 7.36
CA CYS A 335 6.75 9.23 5.99
C CYS A 335 7.94 10.03 5.45
N GLN A 336 8.83 9.38 4.70
CA GLN A 336 10.12 9.92 4.24
C GLN A 336 10.35 9.70 2.74
#